data_AF-A0AB74C9K7-F1
#
_entry.id   AF-A0AB74C9K7-F1
#
_cell.length_a   1.000
_cell.length_b   1.000
_cell.length_c   1.000
_cell.angle_alpha   90.00
_cell.angle_beta   90.00
_cell.angle_gamma   90.00
#
_symmetry.space_group_name_H-M   'P 1'
#
loop_
_entity.id
_entity.type
_entity.pdbx_description
1 polymer ?
#
loop_
_entity_poly.entity_id
_entity_poly.type
_entity_poly.pdbx_seq_one_letter_code
_entity_poly.pdbx_strand_id
1 'polypeptide(L)'
;MGLDYILVHVTYNIPLAGILTLVYWPFMTRLDWQKISTLVIISLVATIPWDSYLVRHRIWTYAPNGAIGWTLYDIPSEEVFFFIIQTYNTSLVYLILTRRLVLPMYLGTVARKETLIGASILLLAISVGLIALCFGDHFTYFGMIITWAGPFLLIQWVFSSGFIIALPKLELMVSITLPTLFLWTVDTISINQGTWTVEAPTKLGVQLWSGMDIEEVLFFLITNIVIVFGLVCIDYAIAMATCELVQSPQAVQSFPSYFRVLARFVTNKYHPDKQFVASLRKAVDRLAASSQSMYMGSAMFQGPFRIDLILLYSFFRVADDLVDESQDTESARMIIEQCDQLLEAKFSHPELFPFSPGYQEAKHPAPPELIAAIDSLPVSRLRLEHLKGLIEGFRTDLTFSAKPGSFPFVTESDLDTYAYHVASSVAASMLGLVVHHFPDHQFAINVFLRRRVVDAGERMGQTLQYINVARDIARDAAINRVYLPTTWLKQQGLGPEDVLASPTDSRLELVRDRLLDRAEFLSASAREEMKFLPDEVQGPFLATVDSYLEIGAALRRGSLAWEALFSP
;
A
#
# COMPACT_ATOMS: atom_id res chain seq x y z
N MET A 1 -20.49 -43.60 -5.70
CA MET A 1 -20.02 -42.76 -4.59
C MET A 1 -20.39 -41.34 -4.94
N GLY A 2 -21.01 -40.62 -4.02
CA GLY A 2 -21.41 -39.23 -4.23
C GLY A 2 -20.24 -38.28 -4.16
N LEU A 3 -19.55 -38.15 -5.29
CA LEU A 3 -18.39 -37.28 -5.43
C LEU A 3 -18.73 -36.00 -6.18
N ASP A 4 -19.97 -35.84 -6.65
CA ASP A 4 -20.37 -34.74 -7.53
C ASP A 4 -20.15 -33.39 -6.85
N TYR A 5 -20.51 -33.26 -5.57
CA TYR A 5 -20.29 -32.00 -4.85
C TYR A 5 -18.79 -31.69 -4.65
N ILE A 6 -17.99 -32.70 -4.31
CA ILE A 6 -16.53 -32.53 -4.19
C ILE A 6 -15.90 -32.18 -5.52
N LEU A 7 -16.39 -32.77 -6.61
CA LEU A 7 -15.86 -32.53 -7.93
C LEU A 7 -16.06 -31.07 -8.33
N VAL A 8 -17.15 -30.43 -7.92
CA VAL A 8 -17.35 -28.97 -8.08
C VAL A 8 -16.22 -28.20 -7.39
N HIS A 9 -15.89 -28.53 -6.14
CA HIS A 9 -14.79 -27.85 -5.43
C HIS A 9 -13.43 -28.08 -6.08
N VAL A 10 -13.12 -29.32 -6.46
CA VAL A 10 -11.85 -29.69 -7.10
C VAL A 10 -11.70 -29.06 -8.47
N THR A 11 -12.80 -28.88 -9.21
CA THR A 11 -12.77 -28.35 -10.58
C THR A 11 -12.74 -26.84 -10.62
N TYR A 12 -13.43 -26.16 -9.68
CA TYR A 12 -13.62 -24.71 -9.76
C TYR A 12 -13.00 -23.95 -8.58
N ASN A 13 -13.38 -24.30 -7.35
CA ASN A 13 -13.03 -23.50 -6.17
C ASN A 13 -11.56 -23.62 -5.77
N ILE A 14 -11.00 -24.83 -5.78
CA ILE A 14 -9.60 -25.10 -5.43
C ILE A 14 -8.63 -24.54 -6.47
N PRO A 15 -8.86 -24.70 -7.79
CA PRO A 15 -7.99 -24.08 -8.80
C PRO A 15 -7.98 -22.56 -8.72
N LEU A 16 -9.13 -21.91 -8.49
CA LEU A 16 -9.19 -20.47 -8.27
C LEU A 16 -8.37 -20.06 -7.04
N ALA A 17 -8.54 -20.78 -5.92
CA ALA A 17 -7.74 -20.54 -4.72
C ALA A 17 -6.25 -20.65 -5.00
N GLY A 18 -5.81 -21.71 -5.68
CA GLY A 18 -4.41 -21.91 -6.05
C GLY A 18 -3.85 -20.75 -6.90
N ILE A 19 -4.60 -20.30 -7.91
CA ILE A 19 -4.20 -19.16 -8.75
C ILE A 19 -4.08 -17.88 -7.92
N LEU A 20 -5.11 -17.55 -7.13
CA LEU A 20 -5.11 -16.35 -6.28
C LEU A 20 -3.96 -16.38 -5.26
N THR A 21 -3.71 -17.54 -4.64
CA THR A 21 -2.59 -17.72 -3.71
C THR A 21 -1.26 -17.52 -4.42
N LEU A 22 -1.05 -18.09 -5.61
CA LEU A 22 0.20 -17.93 -6.37
C LEU A 22 0.45 -16.47 -6.75
N VAL A 23 -0.59 -15.75 -7.19
CA VAL A 23 -0.52 -14.33 -7.53
C VAL A 23 -0.16 -13.48 -6.31
N TYR A 24 -0.75 -13.77 -5.15
CA TYR A 24 -0.53 -12.99 -3.92
C TYR A 24 0.67 -13.44 -3.09
N TRP A 25 1.21 -14.64 -3.33
CA TRP A 25 2.26 -15.28 -2.53
C TRP A 25 3.48 -14.38 -2.24
N PRO A 26 4.03 -13.64 -3.21
CA PRO A 26 5.20 -12.78 -2.96
C PRO A 26 4.94 -11.65 -1.95
N PHE A 27 3.67 -11.29 -1.75
CA PHE A 27 3.25 -10.18 -0.88
C PHE A 27 2.63 -10.65 0.43
N MET A 28 2.34 -11.95 0.53
CA MET A 28 1.63 -12.57 1.64
C MET A 28 2.42 -12.44 2.95
N THR A 29 1.75 -11.94 4.00
CA THR A 29 2.37 -11.82 5.32
C THR A 29 1.73 -12.69 6.39
N ARG A 30 2.41 -12.76 7.54
CA ARG A 30 1.84 -13.36 8.75
C ARG A 30 0.52 -12.70 9.18
N LEU A 31 0.41 -11.38 9.04
CA LEU A 31 -0.83 -10.67 9.35
C LEU A 31 -1.95 -11.07 8.38
N ASP A 32 -1.65 -11.22 7.09
CA ASP A 32 -2.65 -11.63 6.10
C ASP A 32 -3.15 -13.06 6.37
N TRP A 33 -2.25 -13.99 6.70
CA TRP A 33 -2.65 -15.33 7.15
C TRP A 33 -3.53 -15.28 8.40
N GLN A 34 -3.22 -14.42 9.36
CA GLN A 34 -4.02 -14.24 10.58
C GLN A 34 -5.39 -13.65 10.28
N LYS A 35 -5.50 -12.67 9.38
CA LYS A 35 -6.78 -12.10 8.91
C LYS A 35 -7.67 -13.18 8.31
N ILE A 36 -7.15 -13.89 7.30
CA ILE A 36 -7.88 -14.94 6.60
C ILE A 36 -8.30 -16.05 7.57
N SER A 37 -7.37 -16.55 8.39
CA SER A 37 -7.67 -17.65 9.33
C SER A 37 -8.72 -17.23 10.36
N THR A 38 -8.63 -16.01 10.88
CA THR A 38 -9.62 -15.48 11.83
C THR A 38 -10.99 -15.41 11.20
N LEU A 39 -11.08 -14.92 9.95
CA LEU A 39 -12.36 -14.77 9.29
C LEU A 39 -12.97 -16.13 8.89
N VAL A 40 -12.15 -17.09 8.46
CA VAL A 40 -12.58 -18.48 8.23
C VAL A 40 -13.17 -19.08 9.52
N ILE A 41 -12.49 -18.92 10.66
CA ILE A 41 -12.99 -19.41 11.95
C ILE A 41 -14.31 -18.74 12.33
N ILE A 42 -14.40 -17.41 12.21
CA ILE A 42 -15.63 -16.65 12.51
C ILE A 42 -16.77 -17.11 11.59
N SER A 43 -16.49 -17.26 10.30
CA SER A 43 -17.45 -17.69 9.29
C SER A 43 -18.04 -19.06 9.64
N LEU A 44 -17.19 -20.05 9.96
CA LEU A 44 -17.64 -21.39 10.35
C LEU A 44 -18.49 -21.37 11.63
N VAL A 45 -18.04 -20.65 12.66
CA VAL A 45 -18.78 -20.57 13.92
C VAL A 45 -20.14 -19.89 13.73
N ALA A 46 -20.21 -18.89 12.86
CA ALA A 46 -21.44 -18.15 12.57
C ALA A 46 -22.44 -18.92 11.69
N THR A 47 -21.97 -19.78 10.81
CA THR A 47 -22.78 -20.49 9.80
C THR A 47 -23.27 -21.84 10.31
N ILE A 48 -22.47 -22.61 11.06
CA ILE A 48 -22.83 -23.97 11.51
C ILE A 48 -24.22 -24.06 12.17
N PRO A 49 -24.60 -23.19 13.14
CA PRO A 49 -25.94 -23.30 13.75
C PRO A 49 -27.08 -23.02 12.76
N TRP A 50 -26.87 -22.11 11.83
CA TRP A 50 -27.85 -21.69 10.83
C TRP A 50 -28.02 -22.74 9.74
N ASP A 51 -26.92 -23.23 9.16
CA ASP A 51 -26.93 -24.31 8.17
C ASP A 51 -27.56 -25.59 8.72
N SER A 52 -27.15 -25.97 9.94
CA SER A 52 -27.70 -27.15 10.61
C SER A 52 -29.22 -27.04 10.76
N TYR A 53 -29.74 -25.84 11.00
CA TYR A 53 -31.17 -25.57 11.02
C TYR A 53 -31.80 -25.73 9.63
N LEU A 54 -31.20 -25.18 8.58
CA LEU A 54 -31.69 -25.28 7.20
C LEU A 54 -31.83 -26.73 6.74
N VAL A 55 -30.82 -27.55 7.02
CA VAL A 55 -30.79 -28.96 6.63
C VAL A 55 -31.84 -29.75 7.41
N ARG A 56 -31.95 -29.54 8.73
CA ARG A 56 -32.96 -30.24 9.57
C ARG A 56 -34.39 -29.95 9.15
N HIS A 57 -34.67 -28.72 8.71
CA HIS A 57 -36.00 -28.30 8.29
C HIS A 57 -36.26 -28.50 6.80
N ARG A 58 -35.35 -29.19 6.09
CA ARG A 58 -35.45 -29.47 4.65
C ARG A 58 -35.69 -28.22 3.82
N ILE A 59 -34.96 -27.16 4.16
CA ILE A 59 -34.91 -25.95 3.34
C ILE A 59 -33.82 -26.14 2.29
N TRP A 60 -32.69 -26.71 2.74
CA TRP A 60 -31.67 -27.30 1.89
C TRP A 60 -31.78 -28.82 1.89
N THR A 61 -31.71 -29.40 0.71
CA THR A 61 -31.70 -30.85 0.52
C THR A 61 -30.57 -31.25 -0.42
N TYR A 62 -29.90 -32.33 -0.06
CA TYR A 62 -28.77 -32.88 -0.81
C TYR A 62 -29.17 -34.22 -1.40
N ALA A 63 -28.71 -34.50 -2.63
CA ALA A 63 -28.98 -35.78 -3.26
C ALA A 63 -28.40 -36.93 -2.41
N PRO A 64 -29.12 -38.07 -2.24
CA PRO A 64 -28.64 -39.21 -1.45
C PRO A 64 -27.28 -39.77 -1.88
N ASN A 65 -26.91 -39.53 -3.15
CA ASN A 65 -25.64 -39.89 -3.75
C ASN A 65 -24.85 -38.65 -4.20
N GLY A 66 -25.11 -37.44 -3.69
CA GLY A 66 -24.42 -36.20 -4.11
C GLY A 66 -23.21 -35.85 -3.24
N ALA A 67 -23.22 -36.28 -1.98
CA ALA A 67 -22.17 -36.05 -0.99
C ALA A 67 -21.50 -37.37 -0.56
N ILE A 68 -20.28 -37.27 -0.01
CA ILE A 68 -19.50 -38.40 0.52
C ILE A 68 -20.20 -39.07 1.71
N GLY A 69 -21.11 -38.35 2.38
CA GLY A 69 -21.91 -38.86 3.50
C GLY A 69 -21.32 -38.59 4.89
N TRP A 70 -20.22 -37.83 4.97
CA TRP A 70 -19.70 -37.33 6.25
C TRP A 70 -20.39 -36.01 6.58
N THR A 71 -20.92 -35.91 7.80
CA THR A 71 -21.62 -34.69 8.25
C THR A 71 -21.06 -34.15 9.56
N LEU A 72 -21.12 -32.83 9.71
CA LEU A 72 -20.82 -32.10 10.94
C LEU A 72 -22.10 -31.37 11.37
N TYR A 73 -22.71 -31.79 12.48
CA TYR A 73 -24.02 -31.27 12.93
C TYR A 73 -25.09 -31.26 11.81
N ASP A 74 -25.21 -32.37 11.08
CA ASP A 74 -26.13 -32.58 9.94
C ASP A 74 -25.71 -31.89 8.61
N ILE A 75 -24.66 -31.07 8.62
CA ILE A 75 -24.15 -30.37 7.44
C ILE A 75 -23.15 -31.27 6.70
N PRO A 76 -23.28 -31.49 5.37
CA PRO A 76 -22.27 -32.22 4.59
C PRO A 76 -20.87 -31.61 4.72
N SER A 77 -19.84 -32.45 4.74
CA SER A 77 -18.44 -32.00 4.85
C SER A 77 -18.02 -31.04 3.73
N GLU A 78 -18.60 -31.20 2.55
CA GLU A 78 -18.43 -30.40 1.36
C GLU A 78 -18.97 -28.98 1.57
N GLU A 79 -20.11 -28.86 2.24
CA GLU A 79 -20.72 -27.58 2.58
C GLU A 79 -19.87 -26.84 3.65
N VAL A 80 -19.36 -27.56 4.64
CA VAL A 80 -18.40 -26.98 5.60
C VAL A 80 -17.14 -26.47 4.87
N PHE A 81 -16.65 -27.22 3.87
CA PHE A 81 -15.53 -26.80 3.03
C PHE A 81 -15.88 -25.59 2.14
N PHE A 82 -17.11 -25.51 1.65
CA PHE A 82 -17.61 -24.38 0.88
C PHE A 82 -17.41 -23.05 1.64
N PHE A 83 -17.82 -22.96 2.90
CA PHE A 83 -17.62 -21.74 3.70
C PHE A 83 -16.14 -21.39 3.89
N ILE A 84 -15.27 -22.39 4.03
CA ILE A 84 -13.82 -22.18 4.14
C ILE A 84 -13.29 -21.58 2.84
N ILE A 85 -13.57 -22.22 1.70
CA ILE A 85 -12.98 -21.85 0.42
C ILE A 85 -13.58 -20.55 -0.14
N GLN A 86 -14.87 -20.28 0.08
CA GLN A 86 -15.48 -18.99 -0.21
C GLN A 86 -14.78 -17.88 0.59
N THR A 87 -14.69 -18.03 1.91
CA THR A 87 -14.08 -17.02 2.78
C THR A 87 -12.62 -16.79 2.39
N TYR A 88 -11.88 -17.85 2.07
CA TYR A 88 -10.50 -17.77 1.60
C TYR A 88 -10.38 -17.00 0.27
N ASN A 89 -11.14 -17.38 -0.76
CA ASN A 89 -11.07 -16.77 -2.09
C ASN A 89 -11.48 -15.29 -2.06
N THR A 90 -12.60 -14.97 -1.41
CA THR A 90 -13.07 -13.59 -1.24
C THR A 90 -12.03 -12.76 -0.47
N SER A 91 -11.39 -13.33 0.55
CA SER A 91 -10.31 -12.64 1.27
C SER A 91 -9.09 -12.38 0.40
N LEU A 92 -8.68 -13.33 -0.45
CA LEU A 92 -7.55 -13.11 -1.36
C LEU A 92 -7.85 -12.02 -2.39
N VAL A 93 -9.04 -12.01 -2.99
CA VAL A 93 -9.44 -10.95 -3.93
C VAL A 93 -9.38 -9.59 -3.23
N TYR A 94 -9.94 -9.48 -2.02
CA TYR A 94 -9.87 -8.26 -1.22
C TYR A 94 -8.42 -7.83 -0.94
N LEU A 95 -7.57 -8.75 -0.49
CA LEU A 95 -6.17 -8.45 -0.16
C LEU A 95 -5.36 -8.01 -1.38
N ILE A 96 -5.60 -8.62 -2.55
CA ILE A 96 -4.96 -8.22 -3.81
C ILE A 96 -5.34 -6.78 -4.17
N LEU A 97 -6.64 -6.46 -4.13
CA LEU A 97 -7.16 -5.15 -4.55
C LEU A 97 -6.80 -4.03 -3.57
N THR A 98 -6.70 -4.34 -2.28
CA THR A 98 -6.44 -3.35 -1.23
C THR A 98 -4.96 -3.20 -0.87
N ARG A 99 -4.07 -4.06 -1.38
CA ARG A 99 -2.64 -4.05 -1.00
C ARG A 99 -1.95 -2.69 -1.19
N ARG A 100 -2.27 -2.01 -2.28
CA ARG A 100 -1.69 -0.70 -2.61
C ARG A 100 -2.11 0.40 -1.64
N LEU A 101 -3.22 0.22 -0.92
CA LEU A 101 -3.78 1.25 -0.05
C LEU A 101 -2.94 1.45 1.20
N VAL A 102 -2.75 2.71 1.58
CA VAL A 102 -2.17 3.09 2.87
C VAL A 102 -3.32 3.24 3.86
N LEU A 103 -3.80 2.12 4.39
CA LEU A 103 -5.03 2.03 5.20
C LEU A 103 -5.18 3.15 6.25
N PRO A 104 -4.13 3.56 6.99
CA PRO A 104 -4.25 4.65 7.98
C PRO A 104 -4.67 6.02 7.42
N MET A 105 -4.47 6.31 6.13
CA MET A 105 -4.92 7.57 5.52
C MET A 105 -6.46 7.71 5.46
N TYR A 106 -7.16 6.57 5.53
CA TYR A 106 -8.63 6.48 5.50
C TYR A 106 -9.24 6.52 6.90
N LEU A 107 -8.40 6.62 7.95
CA LEU A 107 -8.90 6.90 9.30
C LEU A 107 -9.48 8.32 9.30
N GLY A 108 -10.77 8.45 9.57
CA GLY A 108 -11.45 9.74 9.44
C GLY A 108 -12.83 9.71 10.05
N THR A 109 -13.25 10.86 10.57
CA THR A 109 -14.58 11.00 11.15
C THR A 109 -15.61 11.15 10.04
N VAL A 110 -16.20 10.05 9.63
CA VAL A 110 -17.53 10.12 8.99
C VAL A 110 -18.48 10.74 10.00
N ALA A 111 -19.36 11.63 9.52
CA ALA A 111 -20.29 12.28 10.40
C ALA A 111 -21.23 11.23 11.02
N ARG A 112 -21.60 11.48 12.28
CA ARG A 112 -22.46 10.58 13.06
C ARG A 112 -23.78 10.27 12.32
N LYS A 113 -24.21 11.18 11.45
CA LYS A 113 -25.42 11.08 10.64
C LYS A 113 -25.37 9.91 9.65
N GLU A 114 -24.29 9.74 8.90
CA GLU A 114 -24.12 8.70 7.90
C GLU A 114 -24.08 7.31 8.55
N THR A 115 -23.39 7.20 9.69
CA THR A 115 -23.40 5.98 10.50
C THR A 115 -24.82 5.63 10.95
N LEU A 116 -25.59 6.61 11.45
CA LEU A 116 -26.97 6.40 11.88
C LEU A 116 -27.89 6.01 10.71
N ILE A 117 -27.76 6.64 9.55
CA ILE A 117 -28.55 6.31 8.36
C ILE A 117 -28.32 4.86 7.94
N GLY A 118 -27.06 4.44 7.81
CA GLY A 118 -26.76 3.06 7.43
C GLY A 118 -27.23 2.04 8.48
N ALA A 119 -27.09 2.36 9.78
CA ALA A 119 -27.61 1.51 10.85
C ALA A 119 -29.15 1.39 10.78
N SER A 120 -29.87 2.48 10.50
CA SER A 120 -31.33 2.46 10.29
C SER A 120 -31.73 1.62 9.08
N ILE A 121 -30.99 1.68 7.98
CA ILE A 121 -31.24 0.83 6.79
C ILE A 121 -31.07 -0.65 7.14
N LEU A 122 -30.00 -1.01 7.87
CA LEU A 122 -29.76 -2.39 8.29
C LEU A 122 -30.81 -2.88 9.29
N LEU A 123 -31.24 -2.05 10.24
CA LEU A 123 -32.34 -2.37 11.16
C LEU A 123 -33.67 -2.57 10.42
N LEU A 124 -33.94 -1.76 9.40
CA LEU A 124 -35.11 -1.94 8.55
C LEU A 124 -35.03 -3.27 7.79
N ALA A 125 -33.88 -3.61 7.22
CA ALA A 125 -33.67 -4.88 6.53
C ALA A 125 -33.91 -6.07 7.49
N ILE A 126 -33.34 -6.04 8.70
CA ILE A 126 -33.59 -7.06 9.74
C ILE A 126 -35.08 -7.18 10.05
N SER A 127 -35.78 -6.05 10.18
CA SER A 127 -37.22 -6.02 10.45
C SER A 127 -38.02 -6.65 9.31
N VAL A 128 -37.64 -6.38 8.06
CA VAL A 128 -38.25 -7.02 6.87
C VAL A 128 -38.00 -8.53 6.88
N GLY A 129 -36.79 -8.98 7.21
CA GLY A 129 -36.48 -10.40 7.36
C GLY A 129 -37.33 -11.09 8.43
N LEU A 130 -37.49 -10.45 9.60
CA LEU A 130 -38.34 -10.96 10.69
C LEU A 130 -39.82 -11.02 10.28
N ILE A 131 -40.32 -10.01 9.57
CA ILE A 131 -41.68 -9.99 9.04
C ILE A 131 -41.88 -11.13 8.02
N ALA A 132 -40.91 -11.35 7.13
CA ALA A 132 -40.92 -12.45 6.18
C ALA A 132 -41.00 -13.82 6.89
N LEU A 133 -40.25 -14.01 7.98
CA LEU A 133 -40.33 -15.22 8.81
C LEU A 133 -41.71 -15.38 9.49
N CYS A 134 -42.36 -14.30 9.90
CA CYS A 134 -43.72 -14.34 10.47
C CYS A 134 -44.77 -14.75 9.44
N PHE A 135 -44.60 -14.40 8.16
CA PHE A 135 -45.50 -14.84 7.09
C PHE A 135 -45.32 -16.31 6.72
N GLY A 136 -44.13 -16.88 6.94
CA GLY A 136 -43.85 -18.29 6.69
C GLY A 136 -43.84 -18.67 5.21
N ASP A 137 -43.98 -19.98 4.94
CA ASP A 137 -44.05 -20.56 3.60
C ASP A 137 -42.92 -20.06 2.67
N HIS A 138 -43.29 -19.52 1.51
CA HIS A 138 -42.40 -19.04 0.44
C HIS A 138 -41.43 -17.93 0.84
N PHE A 139 -41.64 -17.26 1.97
CA PHE A 139 -40.77 -16.18 2.46
C PHE A 139 -39.70 -16.67 3.44
N THR A 140 -39.76 -17.95 3.83
CA THR A 140 -38.97 -18.50 4.94
C THR A 140 -37.47 -18.43 4.63
N TYR A 141 -37.04 -18.84 3.43
CA TYR A 141 -35.61 -18.82 3.09
C TYR A 141 -35.06 -17.40 2.98
N PHE A 142 -35.75 -16.52 2.27
CA PHE A 142 -35.41 -15.10 2.19
C PHE A 142 -35.31 -14.45 3.59
N GLY A 143 -36.31 -14.67 4.44
CA GLY A 143 -36.34 -14.13 5.80
C GLY A 143 -35.16 -14.59 6.64
N MET A 144 -34.80 -15.88 6.55
CA MET A 144 -33.66 -16.44 7.29
C MET A 144 -32.32 -15.86 6.85
N ILE A 145 -32.10 -15.65 5.54
CA ILE A 145 -30.86 -15.03 5.03
C ILE A 145 -30.69 -13.63 5.64
N ILE A 146 -31.74 -12.80 5.54
CA ILE A 146 -31.69 -11.40 6.01
C ILE A 146 -31.57 -11.32 7.54
N THR A 147 -32.37 -12.10 8.26
CA THR A 147 -32.36 -12.08 9.73
C THR A 147 -31.05 -12.65 10.31
N TRP A 148 -30.41 -13.61 9.65
CA TRP A 148 -29.11 -14.13 10.06
C TRP A 148 -27.97 -13.16 9.78
N ALA A 149 -27.86 -12.63 8.56
CA ALA A 149 -26.76 -11.76 8.17
C ALA A 149 -26.85 -10.35 8.78
N GLY A 150 -28.07 -9.84 8.95
CA GLY A 150 -28.33 -8.47 9.38
C GLY A 150 -27.62 -8.07 10.68
N PRO A 151 -27.68 -8.86 11.77
CA PRO A 151 -26.94 -8.58 13.01
C PRO A 151 -25.42 -8.46 12.81
N PHE A 152 -24.80 -9.31 12.00
CA PHE A 152 -23.36 -9.22 11.70
C PHE A 152 -23.04 -7.93 10.95
N LEU A 153 -23.80 -7.62 9.90
CA LEU A 153 -23.63 -6.39 9.13
C LEU A 153 -23.86 -5.14 9.99
N LEU A 154 -24.85 -5.18 10.90
CA LEU A 154 -25.13 -4.07 11.82
C LEU A 154 -23.97 -3.82 12.78
N ILE A 155 -23.42 -4.88 13.38
CA ILE A 155 -22.25 -4.77 14.26
C ILE A 155 -21.06 -4.23 13.47
N GLN A 156 -20.73 -4.82 12.33
CA GLN A 156 -19.63 -4.37 11.47
C GLN A 156 -19.79 -2.90 11.07
N TRP A 157 -21.01 -2.48 10.70
CA TRP A 157 -21.32 -1.11 10.33
C TRP A 157 -21.15 -0.15 11.51
N VAL A 158 -21.73 -0.46 12.68
CA VAL A 158 -21.63 0.42 13.86
C VAL A 158 -20.18 0.64 14.28
N PHE A 159 -19.33 -0.38 14.17
CA PHE A 159 -17.93 -0.28 14.55
C PHE A 159 -17.03 0.35 13.48
N SER A 160 -17.35 0.19 12.18
CA SER A 160 -16.41 0.50 11.10
C SER A 160 -16.99 1.31 9.94
N SER A 161 -18.23 1.82 10.03
CA SER A 161 -18.89 2.62 8.98
C SER A 161 -18.00 3.74 8.45
N GLY A 162 -17.29 4.42 9.35
CA GLY A 162 -16.39 5.52 8.98
C GLY A 162 -15.29 5.08 8.03
N PHE A 163 -14.75 3.89 8.29
CA PHE A 163 -13.68 3.30 7.50
C PHE A 163 -14.23 2.67 6.20
N ILE A 164 -15.36 1.96 6.26
CA ILE A 164 -16.05 1.39 5.09
C ILE A 164 -16.37 2.48 4.06
N ILE A 165 -16.90 3.64 4.51
CA ILE A 165 -17.28 4.74 3.63
C ILE A 165 -16.06 5.47 3.06
N ALA A 166 -14.97 5.56 3.82
CA ALA A 166 -13.75 6.25 3.42
C ALA A 166 -12.92 5.46 2.40
N LEU A 167 -12.97 4.12 2.45
CA LEU A 167 -12.22 3.27 1.55
C LEU A 167 -12.67 3.44 0.08
N PRO A 168 -11.75 3.22 -0.89
CA PRO A 168 -12.08 3.24 -2.30
C PRO A 168 -13.21 2.27 -2.66
N LYS A 169 -14.31 2.83 -3.20
CA LYS A 169 -15.55 2.07 -3.47
C LYS A 169 -15.36 1.00 -4.54
N LEU A 170 -14.50 1.26 -5.54
CA LEU A 170 -14.29 0.31 -6.63
C LEU A 170 -13.69 -0.99 -6.11
N GLU A 171 -12.65 -0.91 -5.28
CA GLU A 171 -11.96 -2.04 -4.67
C GLU A 171 -12.90 -2.85 -3.79
N LEU A 172 -13.70 -2.19 -2.95
CA LEU A 172 -14.70 -2.86 -2.12
C LEU A 172 -15.78 -3.54 -2.97
N MET A 173 -16.31 -2.84 -3.97
CA MET A 173 -17.34 -3.38 -4.85
C MET A 173 -16.83 -4.57 -5.64
N VAL A 174 -15.64 -4.50 -6.23
CA VAL A 174 -15.05 -5.63 -6.97
C VAL A 174 -14.72 -6.80 -6.04
N SER A 175 -14.27 -6.54 -4.82
CA SER A 175 -14.04 -7.59 -3.81
C SER A 175 -15.30 -8.36 -3.44
N ILE A 176 -16.47 -7.72 -3.56
CA ILE A 176 -17.77 -8.35 -3.31
C ILE A 176 -18.30 -9.00 -4.59
N THR A 177 -18.34 -8.26 -5.69
CA THR A 177 -19.04 -8.68 -6.92
C THR A 177 -18.29 -9.76 -7.67
N LEU A 178 -16.94 -9.73 -7.73
CA LEU A 178 -16.18 -10.72 -8.49
C LEU A 178 -16.34 -12.13 -7.90
N PRO A 179 -16.13 -12.37 -6.58
CA PRO A 179 -16.43 -13.67 -5.99
C PRO A 179 -17.91 -14.05 -6.08
N THR A 180 -18.82 -13.08 -5.93
CA THR A 180 -20.28 -13.32 -6.02
C THR A 180 -20.68 -13.86 -7.41
N LEU A 181 -20.24 -13.20 -8.48
CA LEU A 181 -20.52 -13.62 -9.87
C LEU A 181 -19.90 -14.99 -10.18
N PHE A 182 -18.69 -15.25 -9.66
CA PHE A 182 -18.06 -16.55 -9.78
C PHE A 182 -18.89 -17.64 -9.11
N LEU A 183 -19.34 -17.42 -7.87
CA LEU A 183 -20.15 -18.38 -7.11
C LEU A 183 -21.52 -18.61 -7.74
N TRP A 184 -22.19 -17.56 -8.25
CA TRP A 184 -23.43 -17.72 -9.02
C TRP A 184 -23.26 -18.67 -10.20
N THR A 185 -22.13 -18.59 -10.89
CA THR A 185 -21.82 -19.46 -12.03
C THR A 185 -21.57 -20.89 -11.59
N VAL A 186 -20.71 -21.09 -10.57
CA VAL A 186 -20.37 -22.43 -10.06
C VAL A 186 -21.59 -23.12 -9.46
N ASP A 187 -22.42 -22.39 -8.73
CA ASP A 187 -23.61 -22.95 -8.10
C ASP A 187 -24.71 -23.29 -9.11
N THR A 188 -24.91 -22.44 -10.13
CA THR A 188 -25.80 -22.77 -11.26
C THR A 188 -25.40 -24.09 -11.92
N ILE A 189 -24.10 -24.38 -12.06
CA ILE A 189 -23.61 -25.65 -12.60
C ILE A 189 -23.97 -26.81 -11.65
N SER A 190 -23.78 -26.63 -10.35
CA SER A 190 -24.07 -27.63 -9.31
C SER A 190 -25.56 -27.98 -9.24
N ILE A 191 -26.44 -26.97 -9.25
CA ILE A 191 -27.90 -27.15 -9.24
C ILE A 191 -28.37 -27.86 -10.51
N ASN A 192 -27.87 -27.47 -11.68
CA ASN A 192 -28.23 -28.10 -12.95
C ASN A 192 -27.76 -29.58 -13.04
N GLN A 193 -26.74 -29.95 -12.28
CA GLN A 193 -26.29 -31.34 -12.14
C GLN A 193 -27.09 -32.15 -11.11
N GLY A 194 -27.98 -31.50 -10.35
CA GLY A 194 -28.81 -32.15 -9.33
C GLY A 194 -28.06 -32.50 -8.05
N THR A 195 -26.90 -31.87 -7.81
CA THR A 195 -26.05 -32.12 -6.63
C THR A 195 -26.79 -31.77 -5.34
N TRP A 196 -27.51 -30.65 -5.35
CA TRP A 196 -28.34 -30.17 -4.25
C TRP A 196 -29.47 -29.27 -4.78
N THR A 197 -30.54 -29.09 -4.00
CA THR A 197 -31.70 -28.26 -4.40
C THR A 197 -32.32 -27.51 -3.22
N VAL A 198 -32.80 -26.29 -3.49
CA VAL A 198 -33.66 -25.54 -2.57
C VAL A 198 -35.11 -25.98 -2.75
N GLU A 199 -35.74 -26.37 -1.65
CA GLU A 199 -37.10 -26.91 -1.65
C GLU A 199 -38.13 -25.85 -2.08
N ALA A 200 -39.01 -26.24 -3.00
CA ALA A 200 -39.99 -25.35 -3.63
C ALA A 200 -40.97 -24.63 -2.68
N PRO A 201 -41.45 -25.21 -1.55
CA PRO A 201 -42.39 -24.52 -0.68
C PRO A 201 -41.78 -23.37 0.13
N THR A 202 -40.45 -23.30 0.23
CA THR A 202 -39.76 -22.33 1.11
C THR A 202 -39.15 -21.14 0.37
N LYS A 203 -39.27 -21.13 -0.97
CA LYS A 203 -38.74 -20.09 -1.85
C LYS A 203 -39.84 -19.28 -2.55
N LEU A 204 -39.50 -18.06 -2.92
CA LEU A 204 -40.32 -17.07 -3.62
C LEU A 204 -40.67 -17.50 -5.05
N GLY A 205 -39.90 -18.42 -5.63
CA GLY A 205 -40.12 -18.94 -6.98
C GLY A 205 -39.69 -17.97 -8.09
N VAL A 206 -38.90 -16.95 -7.78
CA VAL A 206 -38.32 -16.01 -8.75
C VAL A 206 -36.91 -16.45 -9.11
N GLN A 207 -36.65 -16.63 -10.40
CA GLN A 207 -35.34 -17.03 -10.92
C GLN A 207 -34.72 -15.92 -11.75
N LEU A 208 -33.43 -15.65 -11.54
CA LEU A 208 -32.67 -14.68 -12.33
C LEU A 208 -32.36 -15.24 -13.73
N TRP A 209 -31.98 -16.51 -13.77
CA TRP A 209 -31.92 -17.35 -14.97
C TRP A 209 -32.18 -18.82 -14.57
N SER A 210 -32.25 -19.71 -15.56
CA SER A 210 -32.56 -21.12 -15.33
C SER A 210 -31.55 -21.78 -14.36
N GLY A 211 -32.07 -22.24 -13.21
CA GLY A 211 -31.26 -22.89 -12.17
C GLY A 211 -30.68 -21.95 -11.11
N MET A 212 -31.00 -20.65 -11.13
CA MET A 212 -30.52 -19.66 -10.15
C MET A 212 -31.70 -18.90 -9.51
N ASP A 213 -32.11 -19.35 -8.32
CA ASP A 213 -33.17 -18.72 -7.53
C ASP A 213 -32.68 -17.38 -6.93
N ILE A 214 -33.57 -16.39 -6.76
CA ILE A 214 -33.20 -15.06 -6.27
C ILE A 214 -32.62 -15.08 -4.85
N GLU A 215 -33.03 -16.04 -4.04
CA GLU A 215 -32.50 -16.25 -2.70
C GLU A 215 -31.06 -16.71 -2.71
N GLU A 216 -30.64 -17.54 -3.67
CA GLU A 216 -29.24 -17.93 -3.85
C GLU A 216 -28.40 -16.73 -4.32
N VAL A 217 -28.95 -15.95 -5.26
CA VAL A 217 -28.32 -14.69 -5.72
C VAL A 217 -28.04 -13.79 -4.52
N LEU A 218 -29.05 -13.64 -3.65
CA LEU A 218 -28.97 -12.85 -2.42
C LEU A 218 -28.01 -13.46 -1.39
N PHE A 219 -28.03 -14.77 -1.20
CA PHE A 219 -27.19 -15.50 -0.25
C PHE A 219 -25.70 -15.29 -0.55
N PHE A 220 -25.25 -15.56 -1.78
CA PHE A 220 -23.85 -15.36 -2.16
C PHE A 220 -23.44 -13.89 -2.11
N LEU A 221 -24.33 -12.96 -2.48
CA LEU A 221 -24.05 -11.54 -2.38
C LEU A 221 -23.86 -11.10 -0.93
N ILE A 222 -24.80 -11.44 -0.05
CA ILE A 222 -24.78 -11.03 1.36
C ILE A 222 -23.62 -11.67 2.11
N THR A 223 -23.35 -12.96 1.89
CA THR A 223 -22.20 -13.64 2.52
C THR A 223 -20.88 -12.99 2.12
N ASN A 224 -20.69 -12.63 0.85
CA ASN A 224 -19.50 -11.89 0.42
C ASN A 224 -19.44 -10.47 0.98
N ILE A 225 -20.58 -9.77 1.15
CA ILE A 225 -20.61 -8.48 1.86
C ILE A 225 -20.16 -8.66 3.32
N VAL A 226 -20.68 -9.66 4.04
CA VAL A 226 -20.32 -9.95 5.43
C VAL A 226 -18.82 -10.26 5.56
N ILE A 227 -18.25 -11.04 4.63
CA ILE A 227 -16.82 -11.35 4.57
C ILE A 227 -15.99 -10.08 4.34
N VAL A 228 -16.31 -9.31 3.30
CA VAL A 228 -15.54 -8.10 2.96
C VAL A 228 -15.64 -7.05 4.07
N PHE A 229 -16.82 -6.83 4.65
CA PHE A 229 -16.97 -5.91 5.79
C PHE A 229 -16.26 -6.42 7.04
N GLY A 230 -16.19 -7.74 7.24
CA GLY A 230 -15.37 -8.37 8.27
C GLY A 230 -13.88 -8.07 8.09
N LEU A 231 -13.36 -8.18 6.87
CA LEU A 231 -11.97 -7.80 6.54
C LEU A 231 -11.72 -6.32 6.78
N VAL A 232 -12.64 -5.45 6.36
CA VAL A 232 -12.55 -4.00 6.60
C VAL A 232 -12.52 -3.68 8.09
N CYS A 233 -13.29 -4.39 8.93
CA CYS A 233 -13.23 -4.23 10.40
C CYS A 233 -11.84 -4.59 10.95
N ILE A 234 -11.25 -5.69 10.48
CA ILE A 234 -9.92 -6.11 10.92
C ILE A 234 -8.85 -5.10 10.45
N ASP A 235 -8.95 -4.64 9.20
CA ASP A 235 -8.06 -3.61 8.66
C ASP A 235 -8.18 -2.28 9.38
N TYR A 236 -9.40 -1.90 9.80
CA TYR A 236 -9.61 -0.72 10.62
C TYR A 236 -8.89 -0.82 11.96
N ALA A 237 -8.98 -1.98 12.63
CA ALA A 237 -8.26 -2.25 13.87
C ALA A 237 -6.73 -2.16 13.69
N ILE A 238 -6.21 -2.76 12.62
CA ILE A 238 -4.78 -2.73 12.28
C ILE A 238 -4.31 -1.32 11.93
N ALA A 239 -5.10 -0.56 11.17
CA ALA A 239 -4.79 0.81 10.80
C ALA A 239 -4.67 1.71 12.04
N MET A 240 -5.59 1.58 12.99
CA MET A 240 -5.53 2.32 14.26
C MET A 240 -4.31 1.95 15.11
N ALA A 241 -4.01 0.65 15.24
CA ALA A 241 -2.82 0.20 15.95
C ALA A 241 -1.53 0.71 15.27
N THR A 242 -1.52 0.74 13.93
CA THR A 242 -0.38 1.26 13.15
C THR A 242 -0.16 2.76 13.43
N CYS A 243 -1.24 3.56 13.46
CA CYS A 243 -1.15 4.98 13.82
C CYS A 243 -0.59 5.21 15.23
N GLU A 244 -1.03 4.43 16.22
CA GLU A 244 -0.52 4.51 17.59
C GLU A 244 0.99 4.25 17.64
N LEU A 245 1.45 3.22 16.92
CA LEU A 245 2.88 2.85 16.88
C LEU A 245 3.74 3.91 16.20
N VAL A 246 3.29 4.45 15.07
CA VAL A 246 4.06 5.48 14.35
C VAL A 246 4.26 6.71 15.23
N GLN A 247 3.21 7.13 15.95
CA GLN A 247 3.26 8.31 16.82
C GLN A 247 3.97 8.09 18.16
N SER A 248 4.22 6.83 18.56
CA SER A 248 4.90 6.56 19.82
C SER A 248 6.43 6.62 19.66
N PRO A 249 7.14 7.45 20.47
CA PRO A 249 8.60 7.54 20.43
C PRO A 249 9.32 6.25 20.84
N GLN A 250 8.66 5.36 21.60
CA GLN A 250 9.24 4.17 22.24
C GLN A 250 8.79 2.84 21.62
N ALA A 251 7.71 2.83 20.81
CA ALA A 251 6.96 1.61 20.53
C ALA A 251 7.45 0.76 19.34
N VAL A 252 8.64 0.98 18.80
CA VAL A 252 9.13 0.17 17.67
C VAL A 252 9.60 -1.24 18.11
N GLN A 253 9.47 -1.55 19.40
CA GLN A 253 9.65 -2.93 19.87
C GLN A 253 8.38 -3.75 19.62
N SER A 254 8.27 -4.24 18.38
CA SER A 254 7.29 -5.21 17.86
C SER A 254 5.83 -4.72 17.71
N PHE A 255 5.26 -4.95 16.52
CA PHE A 255 3.83 -4.77 16.29
C PHE A 255 3.04 -5.63 17.30
N PRO A 256 2.00 -5.10 17.98
CA PRO A 256 1.24 -5.84 18.97
C PRO A 256 0.72 -7.16 18.38
N SER A 257 0.60 -8.19 19.23
CA SER A 257 0.00 -9.44 18.77
C SER A 257 -1.39 -9.18 18.18
N TYR A 258 -1.72 -9.88 17.09
CA TYR A 258 -2.97 -9.72 16.36
C TYR A 258 -4.21 -9.74 17.27
N PHE A 259 -4.25 -10.66 18.23
CA PHE A 259 -5.34 -10.72 19.22
C PHE A 259 -5.41 -9.49 20.13
N ARG A 260 -4.26 -8.89 20.49
CA ARG A 260 -4.24 -7.65 21.29
C ARG A 260 -4.77 -6.48 20.48
N VAL A 261 -4.47 -6.41 19.18
CA VAL A 261 -5.03 -5.40 18.27
C VAL A 261 -6.56 -5.51 18.24
N LEU A 262 -7.08 -6.71 18.00
CA LEU A 262 -8.53 -6.96 17.98
C LEU A 262 -9.19 -6.68 19.34
N ALA A 263 -8.58 -7.11 20.46
CA ALA A 263 -9.12 -6.86 21.79
C ALA A 263 -9.21 -5.36 22.10
N ARG A 264 -8.16 -4.60 21.79
CA ARG A 264 -8.15 -3.14 22.00
C ARG A 264 -9.17 -2.43 21.10
N PHE A 265 -9.33 -2.90 19.86
CA PHE A 265 -10.35 -2.43 18.93
C PHE A 265 -11.77 -2.54 19.51
N VAL A 266 -12.13 -3.73 20.00
CA VAL A 266 -13.46 -3.98 20.60
C VAL A 266 -13.69 -3.12 21.84
N THR A 267 -12.64 -2.86 22.63
CA THR A 267 -12.75 -1.97 23.81
C THR A 267 -12.76 -0.47 23.48
N ASN A 268 -12.74 -0.09 22.19
CA ASN A 268 -12.75 1.29 21.69
C ASN A 268 -11.69 2.20 22.35
N LYS A 269 -10.49 1.66 22.60
CA LYS A 269 -9.40 2.41 23.25
C LYS A 269 -8.58 3.27 22.28
N TYR A 270 -9.02 3.40 21.02
CA TYR A 270 -8.23 4.01 19.95
C TYR A 270 -8.86 5.28 19.40
N HIS A 271 -8.10 6.37 19.46
CA HIS A 271 -8.43 7.66 18.86
C HIS A 271 -7.20 8.17 18.12
N PRO A 272 -7.12 7.98 16.79
CA PRO A 272 -5.99 8.47 16.01
C PRO A 272 -5.96 9.99 16.03
N ASP A 273 -4.77 10.59 16.14
CA ASP A 273 -4.61 12.02 15.95
C ASP A 273 -5.05 12.42 14.54
N LYS A 274 -6.04 13.32 14.49
CA LYS A 274 -6.62 13.80 13.22
C LYS A 274 -5.60 14.59 12.41
N GLN A 275 -4.69 15.31 13.07
CA GLN A 275 -3.67 16.10 12.39
C GLN A 275 -2.64 15.21 11.72
N PHE A 276 -2.16 14.18 12.43
CA PHE A 276 -1.31 13.14 11.84
C PHE A 276 -1.96 12.48 10.63
N VAL A 277 -3.22 12.02 10.73
CA VAL A 277 -3.89 11.35 9.60
C VAL A 277 -4.08 12.28 8.40
N ALA A 278 -4.42 13.55 8.62
CA ALA A 278 -4.51 14.54 7.54
C ALA A 278 -3.15 14.77 6.85
N SER A 279 -2.06 14.81 7.63
CA SER A 279 -0.70 14.98 7.10
C SER A 279 -0.24 13.74 6.33
N LEU A 280 -0.52 12.54 6.84
CA LEU A 280 -0.27 11.29 6.14
C LEU A 280 -1.03 11.22 4.82
N ARG A 281 -2.32 11.61 4.79
CA ARG A 281 -3.09 11.66 3.54
C ARG A 281 -2.42 12.54 2.49
N LYS A 282 -2.02 13.76 2.86
CA LYS A 282 -1.29 14.66 1.97
C LYS A 282 0.03 14.05 1.47
N ALA A 283 0.78 13.37 2.34
CA ALA A 283 2.02 12.70 1.97
C ALA A 283 1.80 11.56 0.97
N VAL A 284 0.75 10.76 1.15
CA VAL A 284 0.39 9.69 0.23
C VAL A 284 -0.07 10.25 -1.12
N ASP A 285 -0.92 11.27 -1.12
CA ASP A 285 -1.41 11.91 -2.34
C ASP A 285 -0.24 12.53 -3.14
N ARG A 286 0.71 13.17 -2.46
CA ARG A 286 1.93 13.72 -3.07
C ARG A 286 2.83 12.64 -3.66
N LEU A 287 3.03 11.53 -2.96
CA LEU A 287 3.80 10.39 -3.48
C LEU A 287 3.14 9.83 -4.75
N ALA A 288 1.83 9.64 -4.73
CA ALA A 288 1.07 9.13 -5.88
C ALA A 288 1.14 10.07 -7.10
N ALA A 289 1.16 11.38 -6.88
CA ALA A 289 1.25 12.37 -7.97
C ALA A 289 2.69 12.56 -8.49
N SER A 290 3.70 12.42 -7.64
CA SER A 290 5.10 12.71 -8.02
C SER A 290 5.83 11.54 -8.65
N SER A 291 5.52 10.28 -8.29
CA SER A 291 6.19 9.11 -8.84
C SER A 291 5.35 7.85 -8.73
N GLN A 292 4.86 7.36 -9.87
CA GLN A 292 4.15 6.08 -9.94
C GLN A 292 5.05 4.90 -9.50
N SER A 293 6.32 4.90 -9.89
CA SER A 293 7.28 3.85 -9.50
C SER A 293 7.49 3.80 -8.00
N MET A 294 7.69 4.95 -7.34
CA MET A 294 7.88 5.00 -5.88
C MET A 294 6.56 4.73 -5.15
N TYR A 295 5.42 5.18 -5.67
CA TYR A 295 4.12 4.91 -5.09
C TYR A 295 3.79 3.41 -5.12
N MET A 296 3.96 2.75 -6.27
CA MET A 296 3.81 1.30 -6.41
C MET A 296 4.88 0.54 -5.61
N GLY A 297 6.13 1.02 -5.62
CA GLY A 297 7.21 0.47 -4.81
C GLY A 297 6.88 0.49 -3.31
N SER A 298 6.26 1.58 -2.84
CA SER A 298 5.85 1.73 -1.45
C SER A 298 4.86 0.67 -0.99
N ALA A 299 4.02 0.15 -1.90
CA ALA A 299 2.99 -0.86 -1.61
C ALA A 299 3.56 -2.23 -1.24
N MET A 300 4.84 -2.45 -1.54
CA MET A 300 5.53 -3.67 -1.16
C MET A 300 5.97 -3.64 0.32
N PHE A 301 6.22 -2.46 0.88
CA PHE A 301 6.47 -2.26 2.32
C PHE A 301 5.16 -2.26 3.12
N GLN A 302 5.24 -2.47 4.43
CA GLN A 302 4.07 -2.59 5.30
C GLN A 302 4.21 -1.92 6.67
N GLY A 303 3.07 -1.76 7.34
CA GLY A 303 2.98 -1.35 8.73
C GLY A 303 3.59 0.04 8.99
N PRO A 304 4.11 0.26 10.22
CA PRO A 304 4.72 1.53 10.60
C PRO A 304 5.90 1.94 9.72
N PHE A 305 6.71 0.98 9.26
CA PHE A 305 7.86 1.25 8.39
C PHE A 305 7.46 1.91 7.06
N ARG A 306 6.40 1.40 6.41
CA ARG A 306 5.88 2.01 5.18
C ARG A 306 5.48 3.46 5.38
N ILE A 307 4.86 3.78 6.52
CA ILE A 307 4.39 5.14 6.82
C ILE A 307 5.57 6.07 7.01
N ASP A 308 6.56 5.68 7.82
CA ASP A 308 7.77 6.46 8.02
C ASP A 308 8.50 6.74 6.70
N LEU A 309 8.55 5.75 5.80
CA LEU A 309 9.14 5.88 4.47
C LEU A 309 8.37 6.89 3.59
N ILE A 310 7.04 6.84 3.60
CA ILE A 310 6.19 7.79 2.84
C ILE A 310 6.37 9.22 3.36
N LEU A 311 6.40 9.39 4.69
CA LEU A 311 6.59 10.71 5.31
C LEU A 311 7.99 11.27 4.98
N LEU A 312 9.02 10.42 5.03
CA LEU A 312 10.38 10.79 4.62
C LEU A 312 10.45 11.22 3.15
N TYR A 313 9.88 10.43 2.24
CA TYR A 313 9.83 10.77 0.82
C TYR A 313 9.04 12.07 0.57
N SER A 314 7.89 12.22 1.22
CA SER A 314 7.08 13.45 1.10
C SER A 314 7.84 14.68 1.56
N PHE A 315 8.70 14.58 2.57
CA PHE A 315 9.56 15.68 2.98
C PHE A 315 10.56 16.05 1.88
N PHE A 316 11.28 15.06 1.34
CA PHE A 316 12.22 15.29 0.25
C PHE A 316 11.55 15.95 -0.95
N ARG A 317 10.36 15.48 -1.34
CA ARG A 317 9.62 16.05 -2.46
C ARG A 317 9.16 17.49 -2.19
N VAL A 318 8.69 17.80 -0.99
CA VAL A 318 8.30 19.18 -0.62
C VAL A 318 9.48 20.13 -0.67
N ALA A 319 10.61 19.70 -0.12
CA ALA A 319 11.80 20.54 -0.09
C ALA A 319 12.31 20.81 -1.52
N ASP A 320 12.32 19.79 -2.37
CA ASP A 320 12.68 19.86 -3.80
C ASP A 320 11.76 20.81 -4.58
N ASP A 321 10.43 20.59 -4.51
CA ASP A 321 9.43 21.42 -5.19
C ASP A 321 9.52 22.90 -4.78
N LEU A 322 9.67 23.19 -3.48
CA LEU A 322 9.76 24.57 -2.99
C LEU A 322 11.03 25.28 -3.48
N VAL A 323 12.15 24.57 -3.62
CA VAL A 323 13.40 25.13 -4.12
C VAL A 323 13.33 25.33 -5.63
N ASP A 324 12.85 24.35 -6.39
CA ASP A 324 12.80 24.40 -7.85
C ASP A 324 11.72 25.36 -8.40
N GLU A 325 10.58 25.50 -7.71
CA GLU A 325 9.48 26.40 -8.12
C GLU A 325 9.65 27.84 -7.58
N SER A 326 10.78 28.14 -6.95
CA SER A 326 11.08 29.49 -6.47
C SER A 326 11.14 30.52 -7.60
N GLN A 327 10.64 31.73 -7.33
CA GLN A 327 10.60 32.82 -8.31
C GLN A 327 12.00 33.27 -8.77
N ASP A 328 12.97 33.19 -7.86
CA ASP A 328 14.34 33.63 -8.07
C ASP A 328 15.32 32.90 -7.12
N THR A 329 16.62 33.04 -7.38
CA THR A 329 17.69 32.38 -6.63
C THR A 329 17.78 32.83 -5.17
N GLU A 330 17.40 34.05 -4.83
CA GLU A 330 17.38 34.53 -3.44
C GLU A 330 16.23 33.88 -2.66
N SER A 331 15.06 33.82 -3.27
CA SER A 331 13.90 33.11 -2.72
C SER A 331 14.21 31.63 -2.45
N ALA A 332 14.85 30.94 -3.40
CA ALA A 332 15.30 29.56 -3.23
C ALA A 332 16.32 29.42 -2.10
N ARG A 333 17.30 30.33 -2.01
CA ARG A 333 18.29 30.33 -0.92
C ARG A 333 17.63 30.50 0.45
N MET A 334 16.64 31.38 0.55
CA MET A 334 15.88 31.58 1.79
C MET A 334 15.13 30.32 2.21
N ILE A 335 14.51 29.61 1.28
CA ILE A 335 13.81 28.34 1.55
C ILE A 335 14.79 27.27 2.05
N ILE A 336 15.96 27.15 1.42
CA ILE A 336 17.03 26.21 1.84
C ILE A 336 17.46 26.50 3.28
N GLU A 337 17.71 27.77 3.60
CA GLU A 337 18.12 28.19 4.95
C GLU A 337 17.00 27.95 5.99
N GLN A 338 15.75 28.26 5.65
CA GLN A 338 14.60 27.95 6.49
C GLN A 338 14.45 26.44 6.73
N CYS A 339 14.66 25.62 5.70
CA CYS A 339 14.61 24.17 5.81
C CYS A 339 15.68 23.64 6.79
N ASP A 340 16.91 24.12 6.69
CA ASP A 340 18.02 23.75 7.58
C ASP A 340 17.70 24.11 9.03
N GLN A 341 17.27 25.35 9.27
CA GLN A 341 16.90 25.84 10.62
C GLN A 341 15.71 25.05 11.21
N LEU A 342 14.68 24.76 10.41
CA LEU A 342 13.52 24.00 10.86
C LEU A 342 13.87 22.54 11.18
N LEU A 343 14.76 21.92 10.40
CA LEU A 343 15.27 20.58 10.69
C LEU A 343 16.08 20.55 11.98
N GLU A 344 17.00 21.50 12.18
CA GLU A 344 17.73 21.62 13.45
C GLU A 344 16.80 21.80 14.65
N ALA A 345 15.79 22.67 14.50
CA ALA A 345 14.78 22.91 15.52
C ALA A 345 13.95 21.66 15.85
N LYS A 346 13.50 20.91 14.83
CA LYS A 346 12.72 19.67 15.01
C LYS A 346 13.55 18.57 15.66
N PHE A 347 14.81 18.39 15.25
CA PHE A 347 15.69 17.37 15.84
C PHE A 347 16.14 17.72 17.27
N SER A 348 16.28 19.01 17.58
CA SER A 348 16.66 19.47 18.93
C SER A 348 15.49 19.46 19.91
N HIS A 349 14.31 19.88 19.46
CA HIS A 349 13.13 20.08 20.30
C HIS A 349 11.85 19.55 19.61
N PRO A 350 11.70 18.22 19.44
CA PRO A 350 10.61 17.63 18.65
C PRO A 350 9.22 17.94 19.17
N GLU A 351 9.05 18.05 20.49
CA GLU A 351 7.78 18.33 21.19
C GLU A 351 7.35 19.80 21.15
N LEU A 352 8.28 20.72 20.84
CA LEU A 352 8.03 22.16 20.82
C LEU A 352 7.88 22.70 19.39
N PHE A 353 8.10 21.86 18.37
CA PHE A 353 7.99 22.26 16.97
C PHE A 353 6.53 22.64 16.61
N PRO A 354 6.30 23.68 15.78
CA PRO A 354 7.27 24.59 15.16
C PRO A 354 7.71 25.77 16.05
N PHE A 355 7.24 25.85 17.29
CA PHE A 355 7.49 26.95 18.23
C PHE A 355 8.77 26.78 19.06
N SER A 356 9.76 26.06 18.54
CA SER A 356 11.00 25.74 19.26
C SER A 356 11.77 27.01 19.69
N PRO A 357 12.37 27.05 20.89
CA PRO A 357 13.18 28.18 21.34
C PRO A 357 14.32 28.46 20.36
N GLY A 358 14.40 29.69 19.84
CA GLY A 358 15.42 30.08 18.85
C GLY A 358 14.87 30.28 17.43
N TYR A 359 13.67 29.77 17.11
CA TYR A 359 12.94 30.20 15.92
C TYR A 359 12.34 31.58 16.18
N GLN A 360 13.10 32.63 15.83
CA GLN A 360 12.52 33.97 15.74
C GLN A 360 11.52 33.97 14.58
N GLU A 361 10.35 34.60 14.74
CA GLU A 361 9.51 34.95 13.59
C GLU A 361 10.39 35.73 12.61
N ALA A 362 10.92 35.02 11.62
CA ALA A 362 11.71 35.61 10.57
C ALA A 362 10.84 36.65 9.86
N LYS A 363 11.46 37.69 9.29
CA LYS A 363 10.74 38.71 8.49
C LYS A 363 9.82 38.10 7.43
N HIS A 364 10.16 36.88 6.98
CA HIS A 364 9.33 36.06 6.11
C HIS A 364 9.09 34.69 6.78
N PRO A 365 7.82 34.31 7.03
CA PRO A 365 7.52 33.01 7.61
C PRO A 365 7.87 31.89 6.63
N ALA A 366 8.34 30.75 7.16
CA ALA A 366 8.58 29.57 6.34
C ALA A 366 7.28 29.06 5.69
N PRO A 367 7.35 28.45 4.49
CA PRO A 367 6.18 27.89 3.81
C PRO A 367 5.43 26.89 4.72
N PRO A 368 4.09 26.98 4.87
CA PRO A 368 3.33 26.08 5.72
C PRO A 368 3.48 24.59 5.35
N GLU A 369 3.69 24.30 4.06
CA GLU A 369 3.90 22.93 3.58
C GLU A 369 5.22 22.33 4.05
N LEU A 370 6.29 23.14 4.09
CA LEU A 370 7.59 22.74 4.62
C LEU A 370 7.51 22.42 6.11
N ILE A 371 6.84 23.30 6.88
CA ILE A 371 6.61 23.09 8.31
C ILE A 371 5.85 21.79 8.53
N ALA A 372 4.75 21.55 7.82
CA ALA A 372 3.95 20.33 7.96
C ALA A 372 4.72 19.06 7.58
N ALA A 373 5.54 19.12 6.53
CA ALA A 373 6.37 18.00 6.10
C ALA A 373 7.45 17.65 7.14
N ILE A 374 8.14 18.65 7.69
CA ILE A 374 9.14 18.46 8.75
C ILE A 374 8.48 18.00 10.06
N ASP A 375 7.31 18.53 10.41
CA ASP A 375 6.60 18.13 11.63
C ASP A 375 6.26 16.64 11.64
N SER A 376 5.90 16.11 10.47
CA SER A 376 5.53 14.73 10.27
C SER A 376 6.72 13.76 10.23
N LEU A 377 7.97 14.26 10.20
CA LEU A 377 9.15 13.39 10.13
C LEU A 377 9.30 12.56 11.42
N PRO A 378 9.61 11.25 11.31
CA PRO A 378 9.93 10.41 12.46
C PRO A 378 11.37 10.68 12.94
N VAL A 379 11.64 11.89 13.45
CA VAL A 379 13.01 12.36 13.75
C VAL A 379 13.74 11.53 14.80
N SER A 380 13.03 10.81 15.68
CA SER A 380 13.63 9.87 16.64
C SER A 380 14.25 8.62 15.99
N ARG A 381 13.94 8.38 14.71
CA ARG A 381 14.35 7.20 13.92
C ARG A 381 15.25 7.57 12.75
N LEU A 382 15.48 8.86 12.54
CA LEU A 382 16.27 9.42 11.45
C LEU A 382 17.57 10.03 11.99
N ARG A 383 18.48 10.35 11.07
CA ARG A 383 19.68 11.11 11.39
C ARG A 383 19.67 12.41 10.63
N LEU A 384 19.89 13.51 11.35
CA LEU A 384 19.94 14.84 10.78
C LEU A 384 21.01 14.96 9.69
N GLU A 385 22.16 14.29 9.86
CA GLU A 385 23.28 14.30 8.91
C GLU A 385 22.87 13.89 7.50
N HIS A 386 22.01 12.87 7.36
CA HIS A 386 21.55 12.42 6.05
C HIS A 386 20.56 13.40 5.42
N LEU A 387 19.67 14.01 6.22
CA LEU A 387 18.73 15.00 5.72
C LEU A 387 19.44 16.29 5.28
N LYS A 388 20.49 16.71 6.00
CA LYS A 388 21.35 17.84 5.60
C LYS A 388 22.08 17.58 4.28
N GLY A 389 22.35 16.32 3.94
CA GLY A 389 22.89 15.95 2.63
C GLY A 389 22.04 16.50 1.48
N LEU A 390 20.72 16.39 1.56
CA LEU A 390 19.83 16.93 0.51
C LEU A 390 19.92 18.47 0.42
N ILE A 391 20.05 19.15 1.57
CA ILE A 391 20.19 20.62 1.62
C ILE A 391 21.47 21.06 0.89
N GLU A 392 22.57 20.32 1.02
CA GLU A 392 23.80 20.56 0.25
C GLU A 392 23.61 20.31 -1.25
N GLY A 393 22.74 19.37 -1.62
CA GLY A 393 22.30 19.17 -3.00
C GLY A 393 21.65 20.42 -3.58
N PHE A 394 20.66 20.98 -2.87
CA PHE A 394 20.02 22.23 -3.28
C PHE A 394 20.99 23.41 -3.35
N ARG A 395 21.94 23.51 -2.41
CA ARG A 395 23.01 24.52 -2.45
C ARG A 395 23.88 24.37 -3.70
N THR A 396 24.15 23.14 -4.13
CA THR A 396 24.87 22.84 -5.37
C THR A 396 24.07 23.29 -6.59
N ASP A 397 22.76 23.03 -6.62
CA ASP A 397 21.90 23.45 -7.75
C ASP A 397 21.82 24.97 -7.91
N LEU A 398 21.85 25.75 -6.81
CA LEU A 398 21.92 27.22 -6.89
C LEU A 398 23.18 27.74 -7.61
N THR A 399 24.24 26.93 -7.72
CA THR A 399 25.48 27.36 -8.38
C THR A 399 25.35 27.47 -9.90
N PHE A 400 24.34 26.83 -10.52
CA PHE A 400 24.00 27.07 -11.93
C PHE A 400 23.57 28.52 -12.18
N SER A 401 22.90 29.14 -11.20
CA SER A 401 22.40 30.53 -11.30
C SER A 401 23.36 31.56 -10.68
N ALA A 402 24.50 31.13 -10.14
CA ALA A 402 25.44 32.04 -9.48
C ALA A 402 26.02 33.09 -10.44
N LYS A 403 26.28 32.70 -11.69
CA LYS A 403 26.71 33.55 -12.80
C LYS A 403 26.17 32.97 -14.11
N PRO A 404 25.86 33.81 -15.13
CA PRO A 404 25.53 33.31 -16.46
C PRO A 404 26.63 32.37 -16.99
N GLY A 405 26.25 31.19 -17.49
CA GLY A 405 27.19 30.17 -17.99
C GLY A 405 27.98 29.43 -16.90
N SER A 406 27.45 29.33 -15.68
CA SER A 406 28.06 28.56 -14.59
C SER A 406 27.74 27.08 -14.73
N PHE A 407 28.79 26.25 -14.82
CA PHE A 407 28.69 24.79 -14.93
C PHE A 407 29.52 24.13 -13.83
N PRO A 408 28.92 23.80 -12.67
CA PRO A 408 29.64 23.35 -11.47
C PRO A 408 30.23 21.93 -11.61
N PHE A 409 29.73 21.13 -12.55
CA PHE A 409 30.15 19.75 -12.77
C PHE A 409 31.36 19.68 -13.72
N VAL A 410 32.56 19.83 -13.17
CA VAL A 410 33.80 19.78 -13.96
C VAL A 410 34.25 18.33 -14.18
N THR A 411 34.20 17.52 -13.12
CA THR A 411 34.74 16.16 -13.03
C THR A 411 33.66 15.15 -12.62
N GLU A 412 33.96 13.86 -12.80
CA GLU A 412 33.11 12.78 -12.27
C GLU A 412 32.94 12.88 -10.75
N SER A 413 33.97 13.33 -10.03
CA SER A 413 33.90 13.51 -8.57
C SER A 413 32.88 14.56 -8.13
N ASP A 414 32.65 15.59 -8.95
CA ASP A 414 31.64 16.62 -8.67
C ASP A 414 30.24 16.02 -8.80
N LEU A 415 30.03 15.20 -9.84
CA LEU A 415 28.78 14.46 -10.04
C LEU A 415 28.56 13.41 -8.93
N ASP A 416 29.61 12.70 -8.51
CA ASP A 416 29.55 11.75 -7.41
C ASP A 416 29.14 12.42 -6.09
N THR A 417 29.71 13.59 -5.79
CA THR A 417 29.39 14.37 -4.59
C THR A 417 27.94 14.83 -4.61
N TYR A 418 27.47 15.34 -5.75
CA TYR A 418 26.07 15.74 -5.92
C TYR A 418 25.13 14.54 -5.79
N ALA A 419 25.44 13.42 -6.45
CA ALA A 419 24.65 12.19 -6.37
C ALA A 419 24.59 11.63 -4.95
N TYR A 420 25.67 11.78 -4.17
CA TYR A 420 25.66 11.45 -2.76
C TYR A 420 24.65 12.30 -1.99
N HIS A 421 24.68 13.62 -2.19
CA HIS A 421 23.80 14.57 -1.52
C HIS A 421 22.32 14.36 -1.85
N VAL A 422 21.95 14.19 -3.12
CA VAL A 422 20.53 14.15 -3.54
C VAL A 422 19.92 12.75 -3.55
N ALA A 423 20.72 11.68 -3.52
CA ALA A 423 20.20 10.31 -3.64
C ALA A 423 20.82 9.29 -2.67
N SER A 424 22.14 9.27 -2.47
CA SER A 424 22.76 8.33 -1.51
C SER A 424 22.34 8.63 -0.08
N SER A 425 22.25 9.90 0.30
CA SER A 425 21.77 10.36 1.61
C SER A 425 20.32 9.93 1.90
N VAL A 426 19.48 9.88 0.86
CA VAL A 426 18.10 9.38 0.92
C VAL A 426 18.10 7.88 1.22
N ALA A 427 18.93 7.10 0.51
CA ALA A 427 19.08 5.67 0.78
C ALA A 427 19.61 5.39 2.20
N ALA A 428 20.59 6.18 2.67
CA ALA A 428 21.11 6.08 4.03
C ALA A 428 20.04 6.43 5.09
N SER A 429 19.18 7.43 4.83
CA SER A 429 18.04 7.77 5.69
C SER A 429 17.04 6.61 5.80
N MET A 430 16.69 6.00 4.66
CA MET A 430 15.82 4.84 4.61
C MET A 430 16.41 3.65 5.38
N LEU A 431 17.70 3.36 5.21
CA LEU A 431 18.38 2.29 5.96
C LEU A 431 18.46 2.58 7.46
N GLY A 432 18.53 3.86 7.86
CA GLY A 432 18.36 4.28 9.25
C GLY A 432 17.02 3.86 9.84
N LEU A 433 15.92 4.02 9.09
CA LEU A 433 14.61 3.52 9.49
C LEU A 433 14.60 1.99 9.62
N VAL A 434 15.24 1.26 8.71
CA VAL A 434 15.33 -0.21 8.78
C VAL A 434 16.01 -0.67 10.07
N VAL A 435 17.10 -0.01 10.50
CA VAL A 435 17.77 -0.31 11.77
C VAL A 435 16.80 -0.18 12.95
N HIS A 436 15.92 0.82 12.91
CA HIS A 436 14.99 1.08 14.00
C HIS A 436 13.80 0.10 13.99
N HIS A 437 13.26 -0.22 12.81
CA HIS A 437 12.12 -1.13 12.65
C HIS A 437 12.48 -2.62 12.80
N PHE A 438 13.75 -2.98 12.65
CA PHE A 438 14.25 -4.35 12.76
C PHE A 438 15.42 -4.44 13.75
N PRO A 439 15.25 -4.02 15.02
CA PRO A 439 16.36 -3.85 15.97
C PRO A 439 17.08 -5.15 16.31
N ASP A 440 16.39 -6.29 16.20
CA ASP A 440 16.92 -7.63 16.49
C ASP A 440 17.58 -8.31 15.26
N HIS A 441 17.51 -7.69 14.08
CA HIS A 441 18.09 -8.26 12.87
C HIS A 441 19.61 -8.09 12.84
N GLN A 442 20.34 -9.01 12.19
CA GLN A 442 21.81 -8.97 12.12
C GLN A 442 22.34 -7.66 11.53
N PHE A 443 21.67 -7.12 10.50
CA PHE A 443 21.97 -5.80 9.95
C PHE A 443 21.89 -4.68 11.00
N ALA A 444 20.90 -4.73 11.90
CA ALA A 444 20.78 -3.76 12.97
C ALA A 444 21.81 -4.02 14.08
N ILE A 445 22.07 -5.26 14.51
CA ILE A 445 22.95 -5.52 15.65
C ILE A 445 24.44 -5.33 15.30
N ASN A 446 24.88 -5.80 14.14
CA ASN A 446 26.29 -5.84 13.78
C ASN A 446 26.74 -4.54 13.07
N VAL A 447 27.52 -3.71 13.76
CA VAL A 447 27.98 -2.40 13.25
C VAL A 447 28.79 -2.51 11.95
N PHE A 448 29.64 -3.54 11.80
CA PHE A 448 30.44 -3.72 10.59
C PHE A 448 29.57 -4.12 9.40
N LEU A 449 28.63 -5.04 9.61
CA LEU A 449 27.66 -5.42 8.59
C LEU A 449 26.78 -4.24 8.22
N ARG A 450 26.28 -3.50 9.23
CA ARG A 450 25.47 -2.31 9.04
C ARG A 450 26.17 -1.30 8.14
N ARG A 451 27.44 -1.00 8.43
CA ARG A 451 28.24 -0.08 7.62
C ARG A 451 28.35 -0.56 6.17
N ARG A 452 28.71 -1.81 5.95
CA ARG A 452 28.80 -2.38 4.58
C ARG A 452 27.49 -2.28 3.79
N VAL A 453 26.36 -2.54 4.45
CA VAL A 453 25.04 -2.47 3.82
C VAL A 453 24.62 -1.01 3.59
N VAL A 454 24.95 -0.08 4.49
CA VAL A 454 24.73 1.36 4.28
C VAL A 454 25.57 1.86 3.11
N ASP A 455 26.87 1.55 3.06
CA ASP A 455 27.75 1.89 1.93
C ASP A 455 27.25 1.29 0.59
N ALA A 456 26.59 0.13 0.64
CA ALA A 456 25.93 -0.47 -0.53
C ALA A 456 24.63 0.26 -0.91
N GLY A 457 23.80 0.62 0.06
CA GLY A 457 22.59 1.43 -0.16
C GLY A 457 22.90 2.80 -0.74
N GLU A 458 23.96 3.45 -0.27
CA GLU A 458 24.45 4.72 -0.81
C GLU A 458 24.85 4.60 -2.29
N ARG A 459 25.56 3.52 -2.67
CA ARG A 459 25.88 3.21 -4.07
C ARG A 459 24.62 2.94 -4.91
N MET A 460 23.58 2.34 -4.32
CA MET A 460 22.29 2.18 -5.00
C MET A 460 21.57 3.52 -5.18
N GLY A 461 21.61 4.43 -4.21
CA GLY A 461 21.12 5.80 -4.38
C GLY A 461 21.86 6.53 -5.51
N GLN A 462 23.19 6.41 -5.55
CA GLN A 462 24.02 6.97 -6.62
C GLN A 462 23.66 6.39 -8.00
N THR A 463 23.41 5.08 -8.08
CA THR A 463 22.92 4.40 -9.30
C THR A 463 21.67 5.09 -9.84
N LEU A 464 20.68 5.34 -8.98
CA LEU A 464 19.43 6.01 -9.37
C LEU A 464 19.68 7.42 -9.91
N GLN A 465 20.58 8.18 -9.28
CA GLN A 465 20.88 9.53 -9.73
C GLN A 465 21.63 9.58 -11.06
N TYR A 466 22.56 8.65 -11.30
CA TYR A 466 23.22 8.52 -12.59
C TYR A 466 22.21 8.22 -13.72
N ILE A 467 21.20 7.40 -13.44
CA ILE A 467 20.11 7.10 -14.39
C ILE A 467 19.23 8.33 -14.61
N ASN A 468 18.89 9.09 -13.55
CA ASN A 468 18.16 10.35 -13.70
C ASN A 468 18.90 11.33 -14.60
N VAL A 469 20.20 11.57 -14.37
CA VAL A 469 21.02 12.47 -15.19
C VAL A 469 21.11 11.98 -16.65
N ALA A 470 21.21 10.66 -16.87
CA ALA A 470 21.21 10.07 -18.21
C ALA A 470 19.88 10.22 -18.96
N ARG A 471 18.76 10.14 -18.22
CA ARG A 471 17.39 10.27 -18.73
C ARG A 471 17.04 11.71 -19.06
N ASP A 472 17.40 12.65 -18.19
CA ASP A 472 16.82 13.99 -18.16
C ASP A 472 17.68 15.06 -18.86
N ILE A 473 18.74 14.69 -19.58
CA ILE A 473 19.67 15.61 -20.28
C ILE A 473 18.95 16.77 -20.99
N ALA A 474 17.90 16.47 -21.78
CA ALA A 474 17.17 17.49 -22.54
C ALA A 474 16.24 18.36 -21.66
N ARG A 475 15.65 17.77 -20.62
CA ARG A 475 14.81 18.48 -19.66
C ARG A 475 15.64 19.44 -18.81
N ASP A 476 16.81 18.99 -18.36
CA ASP A 476 17.75 19.79 -17.58
C ASP A 476 18.31 20.94 -18.43
N ALA A 477 18.66 20.67 -19.69
CA ALA A 477 19.10 21.69 -20.62
C ALA A 477 18.05 22.79 -20.83
N ALA A 478 16.75 22.44 -20.86
CA ALA A 478 15.66 23.40 -21.02
C ALA A 478 15.55 24.42 -19.87
N ILE A 479 16.09 24.08 -18.69
CA ILE A 479 16.18 24.98 -17.53
C ILE A 479 17.60 25.49 -17.28
N ASN A 480 18.47 25.44 -18.29
CA ASN A 480 19.87 25.88 -18.26
C ASN A 480 20.76 25.12 -17.26
N ARG A 481 20.45 23.84 -16.98
CA ARG A 481 21.27 22.98 -16.12
C ARG A 481 21.98 21.92 -16.96
N VAL A 482 23.25 21.66 -16.64
CA VAL A 482 24.06 20.59 -17.26
C VAL A 482 24.81 19.86 -16.15
N TYR A 483 24.31 18.68 -15.79
CA TYR A 483 24.90 17.79 -14.78
C TYR A 483 26.05 16.92 -15.32
N LEU A 484 26.21 16.86 -16.65
CA LEU A 484 27.25 16.07 -17.31
C LEU A 484 28.63 16.65 -16.99
N PRO A 485 29.60 15.82 -16.52
CA PRO A 485 30.95 16.30 -16.26
C PRO A 485 31.58 16.95 -17.49
N THR A 486 32.06 18.19 -17.34
CA THR A 486 32.69 18.96 -18.43
C THR A 486 33.89 18.20 -19.03
N THR A 487 34.64 17.48 -18.19
CA THR A 487 35.74 16.62 -18.65
C THR A 487 35.29 15.49 -19.57
N TRP A 488 34.09 14.94 -19.40
CA TRP A 488 33.53 13.91 -20.27
C TRP A 488 33.02 14.51 -21.59
N LEU A 489 32.34 15.66 -21.52
CA LEU A 489 31.89 16.39 -22.71
C LEU A 489 33.07 16.75 -23.62
N LYS A 490 34.17 17.25 -23.05
CA LYS A 490 35.38 17.61 -23.79
C LYS A 490 36.00 16.44 -24.55
N GLN A 491 35.89 15.21 -24.03
CA GLN A 491 36.38 14.01 -24.72
C GLN A 491 35.62 13.75 -26.03
N GLN A 492 34.37 14.23 -26.12
CA GLN A 492 33.54 14.16 -27.33
C GLN A 492 33.57 15.46 -28.15
N GLY A 493 34.45 16.40 -27.82
CA GLY A 493 34.53 17.71 -28.48
C GLY A 493 33.29 18.58 -28.21
N LEU A 494 32.68 18.43 -27.04
CA LEU A 494 31.54 19.22 -26.56
C LEU A 494 31.91 20.05 -25.34
N GLY A 495 31.24 21.19 -25.18
CA GLY A 495 31.13 21.93 -23.93
C GLY A 495 29.69 21.91 -23.39
N PRO A 496 29.47 22.36 -22.13
CA PRO A 496 28.13 22.43 -21.56
C PRO A 496 27.16 23.29 -22.38
N GLU A 497 27.63 24.40 -22.95
CA GLU A 497 26.84 25.27 -23.84
C GLU A 497 26.33 24.54 -25.09
N ASP A 498 27.11 23.57 -25.62
CA ASP A 498 26.66 22.75 -26.74
C ASP A 498 25.51 21.82 -26.34
N VAL A 499 25.51 21.34 -25.09
CA VAL A 499 24.41 20.55 -24.53
C VAL A 499 23.13 21.38 -24.41
N LEU A 500 23.25 22.64 -23.97
CA LEU A 500 22.11 23.56 -23.89
C LEU A 500 21.55 23.86 -25.29
N ALA A 501 22.42 24.09 -26.27
CA ALA A 501 22.03 24.41 -27.64
C ALA A 501 21.47 23.21 -28.41
N SER A 502 22.00 22.00 -28.16
CA SER A 502 21.62 20.77 -28.86
C SER A 502 21.65 19.56 -27.90
N PRO A 503 20.64 19.42 -27.02
CA PRO A 503 20.61 18.33 -26.03
C PRO A 503 20.37 16.94 -26.64
N THR A 504 20.15 16.88 -27.95
CA THR A 504 19.97 15.66 -28.74
C THR A 504 21.15 15.37 -29.67
N ASP A 505 22.28 16.06 -29.51
CA ASP A 505 23.50 15.76 -30.26
C ASP A 505 23.90 14.30 -30.06
N SER A 506 24.08 13.56 -31.16
CA SER A 506 24.47 12.14 -31.17
C SER A 506 25.73 11.85 -30.34
N ARG A 507 26.65 12.81 -30.19
CA ARG A 507 27.86 12.67 -29.38
C ARG A 507 27.56 12.53 -27.88
N LEU A 508 26.39 13.00 -27.43
CA LEU A 508 25.92 12.84 -26.06
C LEU A 508 25.54 11.39 -25.74
N GLU A 509 25.27 10.55 -26.74
CA GLU A 509 24.99 9.13 -26.54
C GLU A 509 26.17 8.43 -25.85
N LEU A 510 27.41 8.76 -26.22
CA LEU A 510 28.61 8.21 -25.58
C LEU A 510 28.77 8.64 -24.12
N VAL A 511 28.32 9.86 -23.79
CA VAL A 511 28.35 10.37 -22.41
C VAL A 511 27.22 9.74 -21.59
N ARG A 512 26.04 9.56 -22.19
CA ARG A 512 24.91 8.84 -21.62
C ARG A 512 25.28 7.39 -21.33
N ASP A 513 25.88 6.69 -22.28
CA ASP A 513 26.31 5.30 -22.11
C ASP A 513 27.31 5.18 -20.96
N ARG A 514 28.25 6.12 -20.83
CA ARG A 514 29.17 6.15 -19.70
C ARG A 514 28.47 6.33 -18.35
N LEU A 515 27.42 7.16 -18.26
CA LEU A 515 26.61 7.27 -17.04
C LEU A 515 25.92 5.93 -16.72
N LEU A 516 25.36 5.28 -17.73
CA LEU A 516 24.66 4.01 -17.58
C LEU A 516 25.59 2.87 -17.19
N ASP A 517 26.78 2.80 -17.79
CA ASP A 517 27.85 1.86 -17.40
C ASP A 517 28.25 2.05 -15.92
N ARG A 518 28.33 3.32 -15.49
CA ARG A 518 28.65 3.65 -14.11
C ARG A 518 27.53 3.22 -13.15
N ALA A 519 26.28 3.46 -13.51
CA ALA A 519 25.11 3.02 -12.75
C ALA A 519 25.07 1.48 -12.62
N GLU A 520 25.27 0.75 -13.72
CA GLU A 520 25.33 -0.71 -13.72
C GLU A 520 26.45 -1.25 -12.83
N PHE A 521 27.65 -0.66 -12.92
CA PHE A 521 28.78 -1.03 -12.06
C PHE A 521 28.47 -0.81 -10.57
N LEU A 522 27.93 0.36 -10.21
CA LEU A 522 27.60 0.69 -8.83
C LEU A 522 26.57 -0.28 -8.26
N SER A 523 25.49 -0.54 -8.99
CA SER A 523 24.44 -1.49 -8.57
C SER A 523 24.97 -2.92 -8.44
N ALA A 524 25.72 -3.40 -9.44
CA ALA A 524 26.32 -4.74 -9.40
C ALA A 524 27.26 -4.90 -8.20
N SER A 525 28.05 -3.88 -7.89
CA SER A 525 28.98 -3.89 -6.75
C SER A 525 28.30 -3.86 -5.38
N ALA A 526 27.03 -3.45 -5.31
CA ALA A 526 26.27 -3.31 -4.07
C ALA A 526 25.29 -4.47 -3.81
N ARG A 527 24.92 -5.23 -4.85
CA ARG A 527 23.84 -6.22 -4.80
C ARG A 527 24.05 -7.33 -3.77
N GLU A 528 25.28 -7.79 -3.57
CA GLU A 528 25.57 -8.87 -2.60
C GLU A 528 25.38 -8.40 -1.16
N GLU A 529 25.81 -7.19 -0.82
CA GLU A 529 25.60 -6.61 0.50
C GLU A 529 24.11 -6.41 0.81
N MET A 530 23.30 -6.04 -0.18
CA MET A 530 21.87 -5.81 0.05
C MET A 530 21.09 -7.07 0.43
N LYS A 531 21.65 -8.28 0.22
CA LYS A 531 21.07 -9.54 0.69
C LYS A 531 21.08 -9.70 2.21
N PHE A 532 21.77 -8.82 2.94
CA PHE A 532 21.78 -8.83 4.40
C PHE A 532 20.69 -7.94 5.02
N LEU A 533 19.84 -7.31 4.21
CA LEU A 533 18.63 -6.67 4.71
C LEU A 533 17.59 -7.70 5.16
N PRO A 534 16.65 -7.31 6.04
CA PRO A 534 15.48 -8.14 6.32
C PRO A 534 14.72 -8.48 5.03
N ASP A 535 14.19 -9.69 4.92
CA ASP A 535 13.46 -10.18 3.74
C ASP A 535 12.31 -9.23 3.35
N GLU A 536 11.64 -8.65 4.36
CA GLU A 536 10.53 -7.71 4.18
C GLU A 536 10.94 -6.37 3.54
N VAL A 537 12.24 -6.05 3.55
CA VAL A 537 12.80 -4.80 2.98
C VAL A 537 13.60 -5.09 1.72
N GLN A 538 14.33 -6.20 1.69
CA GLN A 538 15.23 -6.58 0.60
C GLN A 538 14.52 -6.64 -0.75
N GLY A 539 13.44 -7.41 -0.84
CA GLY A 539 12.68 -7.59 -2.10
C GLY A 539 12.18 -6.26 -2.66
N PRO A 540 11.40 -5.48 -1.88
CA PRO A 540 10.93 -4.15 -2.30
C PRO A 540 12.05 -3.18 -2.71
N PHE A 541 13.17 -3.18 -1.97
CA PHE A 541 14.31 -2.31 -2.27
C PHE A 541 14.91 -2.66 -3.63
N LEU A 542 15.23 -3.94 -3.84
CA LEU A 542 15.84 -4.41 -5.09
C LEU A 542 14.92 -4.21 -6.28
N ALA A 543 13.62 -4.49 -6.13
CA ALA A 543 12.64 -4.26 -7.20
C ALA A 543 12.56 -2.77 -7.60
N THR A 544 12.70 -1.84 -6.65
CA THR A 544 12.75 -0.40 -6.95
C THR A 544 14.01 -0.06 -7.77
N VAL A 545 15.18 -0.57 -7.38
CA VAL A 545 16.42 -0.34 -8.13
C VAL A 545 16.37 -0.99 -9.51
N ASP A 546 15.83 -2.20 -9.61
CA ASP A 546 15.67 -2.92 -10.87
C ASP A 546 14.75 -2.17 -11.84
N SER A 547 13.69 -1.52 -11.33
CA SER A 547 12.82 -0.67 -12.16
C SER A 547 13.58 0.52 -12.78
N TYR A 548 14.52 1.11 -12.05
CA TYR A 548 15.37 2.20 -12.57
C TYR A 548 16.41 1.68 -13.56
N LEU A 549 17.04 0.53 -13.29
CA LEU A 549 17.97 -0.09 -14.24
C LEU A 549 17.29 -0.41 -15.57
N GLU A 550 16.01 -0.80 -15.55
CA GLU A 550 15.24 -1.01 -16.78
C GLU A 550 15.00 0.30 -17.55
N ILE A 551 14.85 1.44 -16.87
CA ILE A 551 14.85 2.76 -17.53
C ILE A 551 16.20 2.98 -18.25
N GLY A 552 17.32 2.71 -17.57
CA GLY A 552 18.65 2.79 -18.19
C GLY A 552 18.80 1.89 -19.42
N ALA A 553 18.34 0.64 -19.33
CA ALA A 553 18.35 -0.29 -20.44
C ALA A 553 17.42 0.17 -21.59
N ALA A 554 16.27 0.76 -21.29
CA ALA A 554 15.37 1.33 -22.27
C ALA A 554 15.97 2.53 -23.02
N LEU A 555 16.73 3.39 -22.32
CA LEU A 555 17.46 4.51 -22.92
C LEU A 555 18.49 4.01 -23.95
N ARG A 556 19.26 2.96 -23.65
CA ARG A 556 20.21 2.36 -24.62
C ARG A 556 19.52 1.79 -25.86
N ARG A 557 18.32 1.23 -25.71
CA ARG A 557 17.56 0.67 -26.83
C ARG A 557 16.92 1.74 -27.73
N GLY A 558 16.94 3.02 -27.33
CA GLY A 558 16.23 4.09 -28.04
C GLY A 558 14.72 3.90 -28.06
N SER A 559 14.16 3.15 -27.11
CA SER A 559 12.73 2.83 -27.11
C SER A 559 11.92 4.03 -26.61
N LEU A 560 11.10 4.65 -27.46
CA LEU A 560 10.15 5.72 -27.07
C LEU A 560 9.10 5.26 -26.04
N ALA A 561 9.01 3.96 -25.74
CA ALA A 561 7.99 3.41 -24.84
C ALA A 561 8.19 3.79 -23.36
N TRP A 562 9.37 4.25 -22.93
CA TRP A 562 9.60 4.63 -21.53
C TRP A 562 8.93 5.97 -21.17
N GLU A 563 8.78 6.89 -22.13
CA GLU A 563 8.11 8.18 -21.92
C GLU A 563 6.64 7.99 -21.46
N ALA A 564 5.98 6.92 -21.93
CA ALA A 564 4.60 6.60 -21.56
C ALA A 564 4.44 5.84 -20.24
N LEU A 565 5.50 5.21 -19.72
CA LEU A 565 5.44 4.40 -18.49
C LEU A 565 5.80 5.20 -17.23
N PHE A 566 6.51 6.32 -17.38
CA PHE A 566 7.13 7.03 -16.25
C PHE A 566 7.06 8.56 -16.33
N SER A 567 6.31 9.14 -17.27
CA SER A 567 5.95 10.56 -17.19
C SER A 567 4.94 10.77 -16.05
N PRO A 568 5.08 11.84 -15.24
CA PRO A 568 4.11 12.19 -14.20
C PRO A 568 2.70 12.45 -14.76
#